data_AF-A0A7C2DA94-F1
#
_entry.id   AF-A0A7C2DA94-F1
#
_cell.length_a   1.000
_cell.length_b   1.000
_cell.length_c   1.000
_cell.angle_alpha   90.00
_cell.angle_beta   90.00
_cell.angle_gamma   90.00
#
_symmetry.space_group_name_H-M   'P 1'
#
loop_
_entity.id
_entity.type
_entity.pdbx_description
1 polymer ?
#
loop_
_entity_poly.entity_id
_entity_poly.type
_entity_poly.pdbx_seq_one_letter_code
_entity_poly.pdbx_strand_id
1 'polypeptide(L)'
;MDAGILVREARLAAGLSQRELARRTGIPQPTLSRIERGRASPRFDTLDRLLRACGKALEVVGRPGLGVDRSLIRERLRLRPGERARLAALEWERTRVFERPRAGRGRFPP
;
A
#
# COMPACT_ATOMS: atom_id res chain seq x y z
N MET A 1 -2.78 9.42 -1.61
CA MET A 1 -2.14 8.84 -2.82
C MET A 1 -2.80 9.48 -4.03
N ASP A 2 -2.01 10.06 -4.92
CA ASP A 2 -2.49 10.62 -6.19
C ASP A 2 -2.43 9.52 -7.28
N ALA A 3 -3.43 9.47 -8.16
CA ALA A 3 -3.48 8.55 -9.30
C ALA A 3 -2.25 8.70 -10.20
N GLY A 4 -1.73 9.93 -10.35
CA GLY A 4 -0.50 10.19 -11.10
C GLY A 4 0.73 9.46 -10.55
N ILE A 5 0.85 9.41 -9.22
CA ILE A 5 1.94 8.71 -8.52
C ILE A 5 1.82 7.21 -8.75
N LEU A 6 0.61 6.64 -8.60
CA LEU A 6 0.35 5.21 -8.82
C LEU A 6 0.73 4.76 -10.23
N VAL A 7 0.35 5.54 -11.25
CA VAL A 7 0.71 5.25 -12.65
C VAL A 7 2.21 5.30 -12.84
N ARG A 8 2.89 6.34 -12.32
CA ARG A 8 4.34 6.49 -12.44
C ARG A 8 5.08 5.32 -11.78
N GLU A 9 4.69 4.94 -10.57
CA GLU A 9 5.30 3.83 -9.84
C GLU A 9 5.09 2.49 -10.55
N ALA A 10 3.87 2.21 -11.00
CA ALA A 10 3.57 1.01 -11.78
C ALA A 10 4.39 0.95 -13.07
N ARG A 11 4.51 2.08 -13.79
CA ARG A 11 5.30 2.20 -15.01
C ARG A 11 6.78 1.91 -14.77
N LEU A 12 7.36 2.51 -13.72
CA LEU A 12 8.77 2.32 -13.38
C LEU A 12 9.04 0.87 -12.93
N ALA A 13 8.15 0.28 -12.13
CA ALA A 13 8.27 -1.12 -11.71
C ALA A 13 8.19 -2.10 -12.89
N ALA A 14 7.45 -1.74 -13.95
CA ALA A 14 7.37 -2.51 -15.18
C ALA A 14 8.54 -2.23 -16.16
N GLY A 15 9.50 -1.37 -15.80
CA GLY A 15 10.64 -1.02 -16.65
C GLY A 15 10.29 -0.21 -17.91
N LEU A 16 9.13 0.46 -17.93
CA LEU A 16 8.63 1.13 -19.13
C LEU A 16 8.98 2.63 -19.15
N SER A 17 9.32 3.16 -20.32
CA SER A 17 9.33 4.61 -20.54
C SER A 17 7.90 5.16 -20.70
N GLN A 18 7.71 6.47 -20.58
CA GLN A 18 6.40 7.08 -20.87
C GLN A 18 5.97 6.87 -22.32
N ARG A 19 6.91 6.87 -23.28
CA ARG A 19 6.63 6.59 -24.69
C ARG A 19 6.19 5.14 -24.90
N GLU A 20 6.83 4.21 -24.19
CA GLU A 20 6.47 2.79 -24.24
C GLU A 20 5.06 2.55 -23.71
N LEU A 21 4.75 3.10 -22.54
CA LEU A 21 3.42 2.98 -21.95
C LEU A 21 2.34 3.65 -22.82
N ALA A 22 2.65 4.83 -23.37
CA ALA A 22 1.78 5.51 -24.33
C ALA A 22 1.47 4.63 -25.55
N ARG A 23 2.48 3.98 -26.14
CA ARG A 23 2.30 3.06 -27.27
C ARG A 23 1.45 1.85 -26.89
N ARG A 24 1.70 1.23 -25.73
CA ARG A 24 0.93 0.06 -25.26
C ARG A 24 -0.53 0.38 -24.96
N THR A 25 -0.81 1.60 -24.50
CA THR A 25 -2.15 2.01 -24.06
C THR A 25 -2.90 2.84 -25.08
N GLY A 26 -2.25 3.31 -26.15
CA GLY A 26 -2.84 4.28 -27.08
C GLY A 26 -3.11 5.65 -26.46
N ILE A 27 -2.67 5.91 -25.22
CA ILE A 27 -2.82 7.20 -24.55
C ILE A 27 -1.66 8.10 -24.99
N PRO A 28 -1.92 9.34 -25.46
CA PRO A 28 -0.85 10.23 -25.87
C PRO A 28 0.17 10.48 -24.75
N GLN A 29 1.46 10.39 -25.07
CA GLN A 29 2.54 10.61 -24.10
C GLN A 29 2.45 11.98 -23.38
N PRO A 30 2.04 13.10 -24.02
CA PRO A 30 1.82 14.36 -23.32
C PRO A 30 0.71 14.27 -22.26
N THR A 31 -0.34 13.48 -22.52
CA THR A 31 -1.42 13.22 -21.56
C THR A 31 -0.90 12.39 -20.39
N LEU A 32 -0.14 11.32 -20.65
CA LEU A 32 0.52 10.54 -19.61
C LEU A 32 1.46 11.40 -18.75
N SER A 33 2.25 12.28 -19.36
CA SER A 33 3.13 13.22 -18.64
C SER A 33 2.36 14.18 -17.74
N ARG A 34 1.20 14.69 -18.16
CA ARG A 34 0.35 15.53 -17.31
C ARG A 34 -0.23 14.73 -16.14
N ILE A 35 -0.68 13.49 -16.39
CA ILE A 35 -1.19 12.58 -15.36
C ILE A 35 -0.11 12.30 -14.32
N GLU A 36 1.08 11.85 -14.72
CA GLU A 36 2.17 11.50 -13.79
C GLU A 36 2.71 12.69 -12.98
N ARG A 37 2.43 13.93 -13.41
CA ARG A 37 2.80 15.17 -12.71
C ARG A 37 1.65 15.77 -11.89
N GLY A 38 0.51 15.08 -11.78
CA GLY A 38 -0.68 15.59 -11.08
C GLY A 38 -1.33 16.80 -11.76
N ARG A 39 -1.02 17.06 -13.04
CA ARG A 39 -1.58 18.17 -13.83
C ARG A 39 -2.85 17.77 -14.57
N ALA A 40 -3.25 16.51 -14.50
CA ALA A 40 -4.50 15.99 -15.02
C ALA A 40 -4.92 14.76 -14.23
N SER A 41 -6.20 14.71 -13.81
CA SER A 41 -6.76 13.50 -13.20
C SER A 41 -7.28 12.57 -14.30
N PRO A 42 -6.82 11.31 -14.37
CA PRO A 42 -7.37 10.34 -15.32
C PRO A 42 -8.79 9.92 -14.89
N ARG A 43 -9.64 9.61 -15.87
CA ARG A 43 -10.87 8.86 -15.60
C ARG A 43 -10.52 7.44 -15.15
N PHE A 44 -11.46 6.77 -14.48
CA PHE A 44 -11.27 5.41 -13.96
C PHE A 44 -10.82 4.41 -15.04
N ASP A 45 -11.46 4.42 -16.20
CA ASP A 45 -11.13 3.59 -17.37
C ASP A 45 -9.69 3.82 -17.86
N THR A 46 -9.25 5.08 -17.87
CA THR A 46 -7.90 5.49 -18.27
C THR A 46 -6.88 4.99 -17.25
N LEU A 47 -7.18 5.13 -15.96
CA LEU A 47 -6.33 4.65 -14.87
C LEU A 47 -6.18 3.13 -14.92
N ASP A 48 -7.28 2.40 -15.04
CA ASP A 48 -7.27 0.93 -15.13
C ASP A 48 -6.47 0.46 -16.36
N ARG A 49 -6.67 1.09 -17.53
CA ARG A 49 -5.91 0.79 -18.75
C ARG A 49 -4.41 1.00 -18.59
N LEU A 50 -4.00 2.11 -17.96
CA LEU A 50 -2.59 2.40 -17.67
C LEU A 50 -1.97 1.35 -16.75
N LEU A 51 -2.67 1.01 -15.66
CA LEU A 51 -2.19 0.05 -14.66
C LEU A 51 -2.11 -1.38 -15.23
N ARG A 52 -3.10 -1.81 -16.01
CA ARG A 52 -3.08 -3.12 -16.69
C ARG A 52 -1.91 -3.26 -17.65
N ALA A 53 -1.59 -2.23 -18.42
CA ALA A 53 -0.43 -2.23 -19.31
C ALA A 53 0.91 -2.31 -18.56
N CYS A 54 0.92 -2.00 -17.26
CA CYS A 54 2.04 -2.18 -16.34
C CYS A 54 1.96 -3.48 -15.52
N GLY A 55 1.02 -4.39 -15.83
CA GLY A 55 0.85 -5.66 -15.10
C GLY A 55 0.27 -5.47 -13.69
N LYS A 56 -0.49 -4.40 -13.46
CA LYS A 56 -1.20 -4.13 -12.19
C LYS A 56 -2.72 -4.21 -12.40
N ALA A 57 -3.44 -4.39 -11.30
CA ALA A 57 -4.90 -4.38 -11.27
C ALA A 57 -5.39 -3.42 -10.17
N LEU A 58 -6.53 -2.79 -10.41
CA LEU A 58 -7.27 -2.08 -9.35
C LEU A 58 -8.14 -3.08 -8.60
N GLU A 59 -7.94 -3.16 -7.30
CA GLU A 59 -8.76 -3.98 -6.40
C GLU A 59 -9.46 -3.12 -5.37
N VAL A 60 -10.73 -3.42 -5.14
CA VAL A 60 -11.49 -2.82 -4.03
C VAL A 60 -11.18 -3.62 -2.77
N VAL A 61 -10.37 -3.03 -1.90
CA VAL A 61 -10.06 -3.59 -0.59
C VAL A 61 -10.81 -2.82 0.49
N GLY A 62 -11.26 -3.55 1.52
CA GLY A 62 -11.82 -2.92 2.72
C GLY A 62 -10.79 -1.99 3.35
N ARG A 63 -11.21 -0.79 3.76
CA ARG A 63 -10.32 0.14 4.47
C ARG A 63 -9.86 -0.50 5.78
N PRO A 64 -8.55 -0.74 5.97
CA PRO A 64 -8.04 -1.30 7.22
C PRO A 64 -8.45 -0.44 8.41
N GLY A 65 -8.81 -1.07 9.52
CA GLY A 65 -9.15 -0.35 10.76
C GLY A 65 -10.58 0.19 10.84
N LEU A 66 -11.43 -0.02 9.82
CA LEU A 66 -12.88 0.13 9.97
C LEU A 66 -13.44 -1.05 10.78
N GLY A 67 -14.31 -0.78 11.75
CA GLY A 67 -14.91 -1.80 12.61
C GLY A 67 -13.99 -2.37 13.69
N VAL A 68 -12.75 -1.88 13.82
CA VAL A 68 -11.87 -2.28 14.93
C VAL A 68 -12.37 -1.64 16.22
N ASP A 69 -12.70 -2.47 17.20
CA ASP A 69 -12.92 -2.00 18.57
C ASP A 69 -11.60 -1.46 19.15
N ARG A 70 -11.58 -0.16 19.41
CA ARG A 70 -10.41 0.55 19.93
C ARG A 70 -10.43 0.64 21.46
N SER A 71 -11.43 0.08 22.14
CA SER A 71 -11.58 0.16 23.59
C SER A 71 -10.36 -0.42 24.29
N LEU A 72 -9.87 -1.58 23.85
CA LEU A 72 -8.65 -2.20 24.37
C LEU A 72 -7.40 -1.35 24.14
N ILE A 73 -7.26 -0.70 22.97
CA ILE A 73 -6.13 0.21 22.71
C ILE A 73 -6.16 1.37 23.70
N ARG A 74 -7.32 2.00 23.90
CA ARG A 74 -7.47 3.11 24.84
C ARG A 74 -7.16 2.68 26.27
N GLU A 75 -7.61 1.51 26.68
CA GLU A 75 -7.34 0.95 28.01
C GLU A 75 -5.84 0.70 28.21
N ARG A 76 -5.17 0.06 27.25
CA ARG A 76 -3.72 -0.14 27.31
C ARG A 76 -2.94 1.16 27.38
N LEU A 77 -3.38 2.21 26.69
CA LEU A 77 -2.71 3.53 26.74
C LEU A 77 -2.81 4.21 28.12
N ARG A 78 -3.72 3.78 29.00
CA ARG A 78 -3.77 4.25 30.40
C ARG A 78 -2.68 3.65 31.28
N LEU A 79 -2.10 2.51 30.89
CA LEU A 79 -0.96 1.92 31.57
C LEU A 79 0.31 2.76 31.34
N ARG A 80 1.23 2.73 32.28
CA ARG A 80 2.55 3.36 32.13
C ARG A 80 3.36 2.67 31.03
N PRO A 81 4.32 3.35 30.39
CA PRO A 81 5.14 2.76 29.33
C PRO A 81 5.77 1.40 29.70
N GLY A 82 6.31 1.26 30.91
CA GLY A 82 6.91 0.01 31.37
C GLY A 82 5.91 -1.14 31.60
N GLU A 83 4.69 -0.82 32.02
CA GLU A 83 3.61 -1.80 32.21
C GLU A 83 3.10 -2.31 30.86
N ARG A 84 2.97 -1.42 29.87
CA ARG A 84 2.62 -1.81 28.50
C ARG A 84 3.68 -2.72 27.89
N ALA A 85 4.97 -2.40 28.10
CA ALA A 85 6.08 -3.20 27.58
C ALA A 85 6.07 -4.62 28.17
N ARG A 86 5.90 -4.74 29.50
CA ARG A 86 5.77 -6.04 30.18
C ARG A 86 4.56 -6.84 29.68
N LEU A 87 3.40 -6.19 29.54
CA LEU A 87 2.19 -6.85 29.04
C LEU A 87 2.38 -7.34 27.59
N ALA A 88 2.99 -6.54 26.73
CA ALA A 88 3.28 -6.93 25.36
C ALA A 88 4.23 -8.15 25.29
N ALA A 89 5.26 -8.20 26.14
CA ALA A 89 6.15 -9.36 26.23
C ALA A 89 5.40 -10.64 26.66
N LEU A 90 4.51 -10.54 27.65
CA LEU A 90 3.71 -11.67 28.12
C LEU A 90 2.67 -12.15 27.09
N GLU A 91 2.10 -11.26 26.29
CA GLU A 91 1.16 -11.62 25.21
C GLU A 91 1.85 -12.16 23.96
N TRP A 92 3.07 -11.70 23.68
CA TRP A 92 3.89 -12.22 22.60
C TRP A 92 4.13 -13.72 22.76
N GLU A 93 4.49 -14.16 23.97
CA GLU A 93 4.69 -15.60 24.27
C GLU A 93 3.44 -16.43 24.01
N ARG A 94 2.25 -15.90 24.34
CA ARG A 94 0.97 -16.59 24.13
C ARG A 94 0.54 -16.67 22.68
N THR A 95 0.81 -15.63 21.89
CA THR A 95 0.39 -15.54 20.49
C THR A 95 1.41 -16.11 19.51
N ARG A 96 2.59 -16.51 19.99
CA ARG A 96 3.67 -17.13 19.19
C ARG A 96 3.21 -18.35 18.38
N VAL A 97 2.18 -19.06 18.86
CA VAL A 97 1.57 -20.21 18.17
C VAL A 97 0.87 -19.81 16.85
N PHE A 98 0.49 -18.55 16.69
CA PHE A 98 -0.15 -18.02 15.48
C PHE A 98 0.84 -17.41 14.47
N GLU A 99 2.15 -17.53 14.70
CA GLU A 99 3.15 -17.13 13.71
C GLU A 99 3.05 -18.02 12.46
N ARG A 100 2.35 -17.53 11.42
CA ARG A 100 2.55 -18.01 10.05
C ARG A 100 4.00 -17.71 9.65
N PRO A 101 4.70 -18.61 8.95
CA PRO A 101 6.07 -18.35 8.52
C PRO A 101 6.08 -17.10 7.63
N ARG A 102 6.57 -16.00 8.18
CA ARG A 102 6.78 -14.76 7.43
C ARG A 102 7.99 -14.98 6.52
N ALA A 103 7.73 -15.08 5.22
CA ALA A 103 8.78 -14.96 4.22
C ALA A 103 9.44 -13.58 4.37
N GLY A 104 10.66 -13.56 4.92
CA GLY A 104 11.61 -12.47 4.75
C GLY A 104 11.45 -11.23 5.64
N ARG A 105 12.44 -11.06 6.52
CA ARG A 105 12.98 -9.81 7.10
C ARG A 105 12.16 -9.12 8.20
N GLY A 106 12.77 -9.09 9.38
CA GLY A 106 12.43 -8.22 10.49
C GLY A 106 12.92 -8.81 11.81
N ARG A 107 14.25 -8.80 12.03
CA ARG A 107 14.81 -9.05 13.37
C ARG A 107 14.24 -7.99 14.31
N PHE A 108 13.43 -8.38 15.28
CA PHE A 108 13.35 -7.64 16.53
C PHE A 108 14.46 -8.15 17.46
N PRO A 109 15.20 -7.26 18.14
CA PRO A 109 16.32 -7.63 19.02
C PRO A 109 15.81 -8.29 20.33
N PRO A 110 16.71 -8.90 21.13
CA PRO A 110 16.35 -9.90 22.14
C PRO A 110 15.49 -9.36 23.29
#